data_AF-B4K3V3-F1
#
_entry.id   AF-B4K3V3-F1
#
_cell.length_a   1.000
_cell.length_b   1.000
_cell.length_c   1.000
_cell.angle_alpha   90.00
_cell.angle_beta   90.00
_cell.angle_gamma   90.00
#
_symmetry.space_group_name_H-M   'P 1'
#
loop_
_entity.id
_entity.type
_entity.pdbx_description
1 polymer ?
#
loop_
_entity_poly.entity_id
_entity_poly.type
_entity_poly.pdbx_seq_one_letter_code
_entity_poly.pdbx_strand_id
1 'polypeptide(L)'
;MKREYCRKDFEHVVDFLRSRVPGLTIATDIICGFPTETEQDFEETMTLCEKYQFPSLFINQFFPRPGTPAAKMERIPANLVKKRTKRLTDLFYSYEPYAGREGQLYTVLVTEISHDKLHYVGHNKSYEQVLLPMRKNLLGTRVRVRITSSSKFSMMGEILDEEQEWTRCANTKQTQLETKSNSSSSRRERYIGIALVVGAVAFLLQLLVRLLNQ
;
A
#
# COMPACT_ATOMS: atom_id res chain seq x y z
N MET A 1 -19.10 -19.15 -14.33
CA MET A 1 -19.02 -18.24 -13.15
C MET A 1 -19.86 -16.96 -13.27
N LYS A 2 -20.74 -16.80 -14.29
CA LYS A 2 -21.58 -15.59 -14.53
C LYS A 2 -20.80 -14.26 -14.45
N ARG A 3 -19.56 -14.24 -14.94
CA ARG A 3 -18.81 -12.99 -15.12
C ARG A 3 -19.32 -12.34 -16.40
N GLU A 4 -19.58 -11.04 -16.35
CA GLU A 4 -20.09 -10.24 -17.49
C GLU A 4 -18.96 -9.69 -18.37
N TYR A 5 -17.83 -10.41 -18.41
CA TYR A 5 -16.65 -10.08 -19.20
C TYR A 5 -15.95 -11.37 -19.63
N CYS A 6 -15.18 -11.28 -20.71
CA CYS A 6 -14.37 -12.38 -21.21
C CYS A 6 -12.87 -12.17 -20.93
N ARG A 7 -12.06 -13.16 -21.28
CA ARG A 7 -10.61 -13.09 -21.18
C ARG A 7 -10.04 -11.85 -21.89
N LYS A 8 -10.53 -11.53 -23.09
CA LYS A 8 -10.06 -10.39 -23.88
C LYS A 8 -10.28 -9.05 -23.17
N ASP A 9 -11.41 -8.90 -22.47
CA ASP A 9 -11.71 -7.69 -21.70
C ASP A 9 -10.75 -7.55 -20.51
N PHE A 10 -10.48 -8.67 -19.82
CA PHE A 10 -9.49 -8.71 -18.75
C PHE A 10 -8.10 -8.32 -19.26
N GLU A 11 -7.65 -8.93 -20.37
CA GLU A 11 -6.35 -8.63 -20.98
C GLU A 11 -6.24 -7.16 -21.38
N HIS A 12 -7.30 -6.60 -21.98
CA HIS A 12 -7.35 -5.17 -22.35
C HIS A 12 -7.13 -4.25 -21.14
N VAL A 13 -7.85 -4.49 -20.04
CA VAL A 13 -7.72 -3.68 -18.82
C VAL A 13 -6.32 -3.83 -18.20
N VAL A 14 -5.82 -5.07 -18.10
CA VAL A 14 -4.50 -5.33 -17.51
C VAL A 14 -3.39 -4.68 -18.35
N ASP A 15 -3.41 -4.88 -19.66
CA ASP A 15 -2.39 -4.36 -20.58
C ASP A 15 -2.42 -2.81 -20.57
N PHE A 16 -3.61 -2.21 -20.56
CA PHE A 16 -3.79 -0.76 -20.43
C PHE A 16 -3.17 -0.24 -19.13
N LEU A 17 -3.50 -0.84 -17.98
CA LEU A 17 -3.01 -0.39 -16.68
C LEU A 17 -1.48 -0.58 -16.54
N ARG A 18 -0.93 -1.72 -16.99
CA ARG A 18 0.53 -1.96 -16.96
C ARG A 18 1.29 -0.93 -17.78
N SER A 19 0.73 -0.47 -18.90
CA SER A 19 1.37 0.55 -19.76
C SER A 19 1.36 1.96 -19.16
N ARG A 20 0.42 2.27 -18.26
CA ARG A 20 0.18 3.62 -17.74
C ARG A 20 0.56 3.81 -16.27
N VAL A 21 0.67 2.73 -15.51
CA VAL A 21 0.94 2.78 -14.07
C VAL A 21 2.25 2.02 -13.78
N PRO A 22 3.40 2.71 -13.78
CA PRO A 22 4.68 2.10 -13.44
C PRO A 22 4.65 1.46 -12.05
N GLY A 23 5.15 0.23 -11.95
CA GLY A 23 5.18 -0.52 -10.70
C GLY A 23 3.84 -1.12 -10.26
N LEU A 24 2.82 -1.15 -11.14
CA LEU A 24 1.55 -1.83 -10.86
C LEU A 24 1.77 -3.32 -10.52
N THR A 25 1.18 -3.74 -9.41
CA THR A 25 1.08 -5.15 -9.02
C THR A 25 -0.37 -5.59 -9.14
N ILE A 26 -0.58 -6.79 -9.70
CA ILE A 26 -1.90 -7.39 -9.86
C ILE A 26 -1.93 -8.67 -9.05
N ALA A 27 -2.83 -8.71 -8.07
CA ALA A 27 -3.18 -9.93 -7.34
C ALA A 27 -4.47 -10.51 -7.90
N THR A 28 -4.58 -11.83 -7.96
CA THR A 28 -5.81 -12.48 -8.46
C THR A 28 -6.06 -13.84 -7.82
N ASP A 29 -7.34 -14.23 -7.82
CA ASP A 29 -7.82 -15.52 -7.33
C ASP A 29 -8.30 -16.36 -8.51
N ILE A 30 -7.85 -17.62 -8.58
CA ILE A 30 -8.28 -18.59 -9.59
C ILE A 30 -8.93 -19.77 -8.90
N ILE A 31 -10.07 -20.20 -9.44
CA ILE A 31 -10.79 -21.39 -8.98
C ILE A 31 -10.60 -22.48 -10.03
N CYS A 32 -9.85 -23.53 -9.69
CA CYS A 32 -9.73 -24.73 -10.51
C CYS A 32 -10.92 -25.67 -10.26
N GLY A 33 -11.39 -26.31 -11.32
CA GLY A 33 -12.40 -27.35 -11.23
C GLY A 33 -13.83 -26.85 -11.07
N PHE A 34 -14.12 -25.66 -11.62
CA PHE A 34 -15.51 -25.21 -11.73
C PHE A 34 -16.33 -26.29 -12.49
N PRO A 35 -17.62 -26.51 -12.16
CA PRO A 35 -18.42 -27.62 -12.70
C PRO A 35 -18.39 -27.81 -14.22
N THR A 36 -18.23 -26.73 -14.99
CA THR A 36 -18.20 -26.76 -16.46
C THR A 36 -16.81 -26.57 -17.05
N GLU A 37 -15.74 -26.65 -16.25
CA GLU A 37 -14.37 -26.39 -16.70
C GLU A 37 -13.87 -27.50 -17.63
N THR A 38 -13.69 -27.17 -18.90
CA THR A 38 -13.09 -28.05 -19.91
C THR A 38 -11.56 -28.00 -19.85
N GLU A 39 -10.89 -28.88 -20.61
CA GLU A 39 -9.42 -28.80 -20.73
C GLU A 39 -8.98 -27.51 -21.43
N GLN A 40 -9.72 -27.07 -22.45
CA GLN A 40 -9.43 -25.82 -23.14
C GLN A 40 -9.53 -24.61 -22.19
N ASP A 41 -10.58 -24.53 -21.35
CA ASP A 41 -10.72 -23.45 -20.36
C ASP A 41 -9.54 -23.42 -19.38
N PHE A 42 -9.05 -24.59 -18.98
CA PHE A 42 -7.91 -24.71 -18.09
C PHE A 42 -6.60 -24.29 -18.78
N GLU A 43 -6.35 -24.71 -20.02
CA GLU A 43 -5.17 -24.26 -20.78
C GLU A 43 -5.20 -22.75 -21.06
N GLU A 44 -6.38 -22.18 -21.32
CA GLU A 44 -6.54 -20.73 -21.41
C GLU A 44 -6.17 -20.04 -20.08
N THR A 45 -6.52 -20.63 -18.94
CA THR A 45 -6.12 -20.12 -17.63
C THR A 45 -4.60 -20.19 -17.42
N MET A 46 -3.95 -21.30 -17.83
CA MET A 46 -2.50 -21.48 -17.75
C MET A 46 -1.76 -20.43 -18.57
N THR A 47 -2.14 -20.27 -19.84
CA THR A 47 -1.53 -19.28 -20.75
C THR A 47 -1.71 -17.84 -20.25
N LEU A 48 -2.85 -17.53 -19.60
CA LEU A 48 -3.07 -16.22 -18.98
C LEU A 48 -2.09 -15.97 -17.83
N CYS A 49 -1.87 -16.98 -16.99
CA CYS A 49 -0.93 -16.90 -15.87
C CYS A 49 0.52 -16.83 -16.34
N GLU A 50 0.88 -17.56 -17.40
CA GLU A 50 2.19 -17.47 -18.06
C GLU A 50 2.43 -16.07 -18.64
N LYS A 51 1.44 -15.49 -19.34
CA LYS A 51 1.54 -14.14 -19.91
C LYS A 51 1.80 -13.08 -18.84
N TYR A 52 1.07 -13.14 -17.73
CA TYR A 52 1.06 -12.04 -16.75
C TYR A 52 2.03 -12.22 -15.58
N GLN A 53 2.41 -13.45 -15.26
CA GLN A 53 3.30 -13.80 -14.13
C GLN A 53 2.92 -13.06 -12.84
N PHE A 54 1.66 -13.24 -12.41
CA PHE A 54 1.08 -12.55 -11.27
C PHE A 54 1.94 -12.69 -10.00
N PRO A 55 2.33 -11.59 -9.33
CA PRO A 55 3.10 -11.66 -8.08
C PRO A 55 2.34 -12.31 -6.92
N SER A 56 1.01 -12.18 -6.91
CA SER A 56 0.11 -12.75 -5.91
C SER A 56 -1.01 -13.50 -6.61
N LEU A 57 -1.00 -14.83 -6.48
CA LEU A 57 -1.96 -15.71 -7.12
C LEU A 57 -2.53 -16.70 -6.10
N PHE A 58 -3.83 -16.60 -5.83
CA PHE A 58 -4.53 -17.50 -4.92
C PHE A 58 -5.22 -18.59 -5.73
N ILE A 59 -4.68 -19.82 -5.63
CA ILE A 59 -5.19 -20.97 -6.38
C ILE A 59 -6.06 -21.82 -5.46
N ASN A 60 -7.37 -21.78 -5.70
CA ASN A 60 -8.37 -22.50 -4.91
C ASN A 60 -9.05 -23.59 -5.75
N GLN A 61 -9.51 -24.65 -5.10
CA GLN A 61 -10.39 -25.63 -5.73
C GLN A 61 -11.84 -25.20 -5.61
N PHE A 62 -12.66 -25.51 -6.61
CA PHE A 62 -14.09 -25.25 -6.52
C PHE A 62 -14.71 -25.99 -5.33
N PHE A 63 -15.35 -25.22 -4.45
CA PHE A 63 -16.13 -25.73 -3.35
C PHE A 63 -17.58 -25.25 -3.49
N PRO A 64 -18.57 -26.16 -3.59
CA PRO A 64 -19.97 -25.78 -3.77
C PRO A 64 -20.48 -25.02 -2.54
N ARG A 65 -20.96 -23.80 -2.75
CA ARG A 65 -21.56 -22.98 -1.69
C ARG A 65 -23.08 -23.16 -1.68
N PRO A 66 -23.71 -23.58 -0.57
CA PRO A 66 -25.16 -23.74 -0.48
C PRO A 66 -25.91 -22.52 -1.01
N GLY A 67 -27.00 -22.74 -1.75
CA GLY A 67 -27.82 -21.69 -2.34
C GLY A 67 -27.33 -21.13 -3.68
N THR A 68 -26.13 -21.47 -4.15
CA THR A 68 -25.65 -21.03 -5.47
C THR A 68 -26.12 -21.96 -6.59
N PRO A 69 -26.33 -21.45 -7.83
CA PRO A 69 -26.60 -22.31 -8.98
C PRO A 69 -25.51 -23.38 -9.18
N ALA A 70 -24.24 -23.00 -8.98
CA ALA A 70 -23.09 -23.88 -9.12
C ALA A 70 -23.08 -25.05 -8.12
N ALA A 71 -23.75 -24.92 -6.97
CA ALA A 71 -23.85 -26.01 -6.00
C ALA A 71 -24.72 -27.19 -6.48
N LYS A 72 -25.60 -26.95 -7.45
CA LYS A 72 -26.48 -27.98 -8.04
C LYS A 72 -25.89 -28.60 -9.31
N MET A 73 -24.75 -28.10 -9.79
CA MET A 73 -24.13 -28.57 -11.03
C MET A 73 -23.31 -29.83 -10.76
N GLU A 74 -23.24 -30.72 -11.76
CA GLU A 74 -22.38 -31.88 -11.72
C GLU A 74 -20.90 -31.46 -11.67
N ARG A 75 -20.13 -32.07 -10.78
CA ARG A 75 -18.73 -31.71 -10.56
C ARG A 75 -17.83 -32.49 -11.51
N ILE A 76 -16.79 -31.85 -11.99
CA ILE A 76 -15.72 -32.57 -12.69
C ILE A 76 -15.00 -33.53 -11.71
N PRO A 77 -14.36 -34.61 -12.22
CA PRO A 77 -13.69 -35.59 -11.38
C PRO A 77 -12.64 -34.98 -10.44
N ALA A 78 -12.64 -35.38 -9.17
CA ALA A 78 -11.77 -34.79 -8.15
C ALA A 78 -10.27 -34.99 -8.43
N ASN A 79 -9.89 -36.09 -9.08
CA ASN A 79 -8.52 -36.33 -9.55
C ASN A 79 -8.09 -35.30 -10.60
N LEU A 80 -9.00 -34.91 -11.51
CA LEU A 80 -8.76 -33.88 -12.51
C LEU A 80 -8.57 -32.50 -11.87
N VAL A 81 -9.42 -32.13 -10.90
CA VAL A 81 -9.28 -30.89 -10.12
C VAL A 81 -7.91 -30.83 -9.43
N LYS A 82 -7.49 -31.92 -8.78
CA LYS A 82 -6.17 -32.02 -8.12
C LYS A 82 -5.02 -31.85 -9.12
N LYS A 83 -5.09 -32.50 -10.28
CA LYS A 83 -4.09 -32.38 -11.35
C LYS A 83 -3.98 -30.94 -11.84
N ARG A 84 -5.10 -30.27 -12.10
CA ARG A 84 -5.16 -28.87 -12.56
C ARG A 84 -4.60 -27.90 -11.53
N THR A 85 -5.04 -28.03 -10.28
CA THR A 85 -4.53 -27.23 -9.16
C THR A 85 -3.02 -27.39 -9.04
N LYS A 86 -2.50 -28.62 -9.10
CA LYS A 86 -1.06 -28.88 -9.05
C LYS A 86 -0.32 -28.22 -10.22
N ARG A 87 -0.80 -28.38 -11.47
CA ARG A 87 -0.17 -27.77 -12.65
C ARG A 87 -0.09 -26.25 -12.54
N LEU A 88 -1.18 -25.60 -12.14
CA LEU A 88 -1.20 -24.15 -11.99
C LEU A 88 -0.31 -23.67 -10.83
N THR A 89 -0.26 -24.43 -9.73
CA THR A 89 0.68 -24.17 -8.64
C THR A 89 2.11 -24.30 -9.10
N ASP A 90 2.47 -25.39 -9.79
CA ASP A 90 3.83 -25.61 -10.30
C ASP A 90 4.24 -24.47 -11.25
N LEU A 91 3.35 -24.04 -12.14
CA LEU A 91 3.56 -22.86 -12.99
C LEU A 91 3.78 -21.60 -12.15
N PHE A 92 2.93 -21.34 -11.16
CA PHE A 92 3.10 -20.19 -10.27
C PHE A 92 4.50 -20.20 -9.63
N TYR A 93 4.96 -21.33 -9.10
CA TYR A 93 6.30 -21.45 -8.49
C TYR A 93 7.45 -21.37 -9.49
N SER A 94 7.21 -21.58 -10.80
CA SER A 94 8.26 -21.58 -11.81
C SER A 94 8.83 -20.19 -12.16
N TYR A 95 8.10 -19.12 -11.85
CA TYR A 95 8.55 -17.75 -12.14
C TYR A 95 8.78 -16.90 -10.89
N GLU A 96 9.70 -15.95 -11.02
CA GLU A 96 10.11 -15.01 -9.98
C GLU A 96 9.53 -13.62 -10.26
N PRO A 97 8.39 -13.26 -9.64
CA PRO A 97 7.68 -12.03 -9.99
C PRO A 97 8.40 -10.73 -9.59
N TYR A 98 9.41 -10.83 -8.73
CA TYR A 98 10.22 -9.73 -8.24
C TYR A 98 11.63 -9.71 -8.84
N ALA A 99 11.88 -10.50 -9.89
CA ALA A 99 13.17 -10.49 -10.59
C ALA A 99 13.52 -9.07 -11.10
N GLY A 100 14.79 -8.68 -10.97
CA GLY A 100 15.27 -7.36 -11.39
C GLY A 100 14.93 -6.20 -10.44
N ARG A 101 14.34 -6.48 -9.27
CA ARG A 101 14.10 -5.48 -8.21
C ARG A 101 15.35 -5.16 -7.39
N GLU A 102 16.37 -6.02 -7.43
CA GLU A 102 17.63 -5.83 -6.71
C GLU A 102 18.29 -4.49 -7.08
N GLY A 103 18.76 -3.78 -6.06
CA GLY A 103 19.32 -2.43 -6.19
C GLY A 103 18.30 -1.30 -6.30
N GLN A 104 17.01 -1.59 -6.58
CA GLN A 104 15.97 -0.57 -6.66
C GLN A 104 15.63 0.00 -5.28
N LEU A 105 15.16 1.24 -5.26
CA LEU A 105 14.81 1.98 -4.05
C LEU A 105 13.30 2.05 -3.86
N TYR A 106 12.84 1.74 -2.66
CA TYR A 106 11.43 1.82 -2.28
C TYR A 106 11.24 2.59 -1.00
N THR A 107 10.07 3.18 -0.87
CA THR A 107 9.55 3.59 0.43
C THR A 107 8.67 2.48 0.98
N VAL A 108 8.97 2.01 2.19
CA VAL A 108 8.32 0.86 2.84
C VAL A 108 7.71 1.29 4.17
N LEU A 109 6.46 0.91 4.40
CA LEU A 109 5.79 1.02 5.69
C LEU A 109 6.00 -0.27 6.48
N VAL A 110 6.56 -0.17 7.68
CA VAL A 110 6.89 -1.30 8.56
C VAL A 110 5.68 -1.60 9.45
N THR A 111 5.10 -2.80 9.35
CA THR A 111 3.78 -3.09 9.93
C THR A 111 3.79 -4.18 10.98
N GLU A 112 4.67 -5.18 10.88
CA GLU A 112 4.65 -6.35 11.75
C GLU A 112 6.02 -6.99 11.94
N ILE A 113 6.14 -7.87 12.93
CA ILE A 113 7.33 -8.70 13.15
C ILE A 113 7.11 -10.02 12.39
N SER A 114 8.11 -10.43 11.61
CA SER A 114 8.10 -11.70 10.88
C SER A 114 7.99 -12.90 11.84
N HIS A 115 7.52 -14.03 11.32
CA HIS A 115 7.43 -15.28 12.09
C HIS A 115 8.80 -15.76 12.62
N ASP A 116 9.88 -15.45 11.89
CA ASP A 116 11.25 -15.77 12.32
C ASP A 116 11.72 -14.94 13.53
N LYS A 117 11.04 -13.84 13.86
CA LYS A 117 11.41 -12.84 14.88
C LYS A 117 12.78 -12.17 14.66
N LEU A 118 13.39 -12.37 13.50
CA LEU A 118 14.68 -11.79 13.09
C LEU A 118 14.49 -10.62 12.12
N HIS A 119 13.32 -10.51 11.51
CA HIS A 119 12.98 -9.43 10.59
C HIS A 119 11.67 -8.75 10.97
N TYR A 120 11.53 -7.49 10.58
CA TYR A 120 10.23 -6.86 10.38
C TYR A 120 9.72 -7.15 8.98
N VAL A 121 8.41 -7.14 8.83
CA VAL A 121 7.73 -7.11 7.54
C VAL A 121 7.23 -5.68 7.31
N GLY A 122 7.49 -5.18 6.11
CA GLY A 122 6.88 -3.96 5.61
C GLY A 122 6.37 -4.10 4.19
N HIS A 123 5.61 -3.11 3.75
CA HIS A 123 4.99 -3.08 2.43
C HIS A 123 5.33 -1.78 1.70
N ASN A 124 5.67 -1.89 0.42
CA ASN A 124 5.80 -0.74 -0.46
C ASN A 124 4.42 -0.28 -0.99
N LYS A 125 4.41 0.75 -1.84
CA LYS A 125 3.17 1.28 -2.45
C LYS A 125 2.39 0.24 -3.26
N SER A 126 3.08 -0.75 -3.83
CA SER A 126 2.47 -1.84 -4.60
C SER A 126 2.05 -3.03 -3.70
N TYR A 127 2.09 -2.82 -2.38
CA TYR A 127 1.81 -3.82 -1.35
C TYR A 127 2.76 -5.03 -1.37
N GLU A 128 3.87 -4.93 -2.08
CA GLU A 128 4.89 -5.99 -2.13
C GLU A 128 5.59 -6.07 -0.79
N GLN A 129 5.79 -7.29 -0.30
CA GLN A 129 6.37 -7.56 1.01
C GLN A 129 7.89 -7.36 0.99
N VAL A 130 8.41 -6.57 1.93
CA VAL A 130 9.83 -6.32 2.14
C VAL A 130 10.22 -6.67 3.56
N LEU A 131 11.14 -7.61 3.71
CA LEU A 131 11.75 -7.98 4.98
C LEU A 131 12.88 -7.00 5.31
N LEU A 132 12.90 -6.51 6.54
CA LEU A 132 13.87 -5.53 7.03
C LEU A 132 14.50 -6.04 8.33
N PRO A 133 15.80 -5.80 8.56
CA PRO A 133 16.46 -6.25 9.78
C PRO A 133 15.84 -5.61 11.03
N MET A 134 15.83 -6.34 12.14
CA MET A 134 15.33 -5.81 13.41
C MET A 134 16.17 -4.59 13.86
N ARG A 135 15.52 -3.44 13.92
CA ARG A 135 16.03 -2.21 14.56
C ARG A 135 15.03 -1.68 15.58
N LYS A 136 15.53 -1.00 16.61
CA LYS A 136 14.67 -0.31 17.59
C LYS A 136 13.82 0.73 16.86
N ASN A 137 12.62 1.00 17.38
CA ASN A 137 11.74 2.08 16.95
C ASN A 137 11.22 2.02 15.50
N LEU A 138 11.54 0.97 14.74
CA LEU A 138 11.20 0.87 13.31
C LEU A 138 9.72 0.55 13.05
N LEU A 139 9.05 -0.20 13.93
CA LEU A 139 7.65 -0.58 13.75
C LEU A 139 6.73 0.65 13.67
N GLY A 140 5.82 0.68 12.69
CA GLY A 140 4.89 1.79 12.45
C GLY A 140 5.53 3.01 11.79
N THR A 141 6.73 2.86 11.23
CA THR A 141 7.44 3.90 10.48
C THR A 141 7.46 3.60 8.98
N ARG A 142 7.65 4.67 8.21
CA ARG A 142 7.91 4.62 6.78
C ARG A 142 9.36 5.02 6.52
N VAL A 143 10.09 4.16 5.82
CA VAL A 143 11.54 4.27 5.58
C VAL A 143 11.90 4.05 4.11
N ARG A 144 12.99 4.65 3.64
CA ARG A 144 13.59 4.31 2.34
C ARG A 144 14.49 3.10 2.48
N VAL A 145 14.34 2.18 1.54
CA VAL A 145 15.04 0.90 1.51
C VAL A 145 15.62 0.66 0.14
N ARG A 146 16.78 0.00 0.09
CA ARG A 146 17.31 -0.61 -1.13
C ARG A 146 17.03 -2.10 -1.07
N ILE A 147 16.50 -2.67 -2.16
CA ILE A 147 16.30 -4.12 -2.24
C ILE A 147 17.66 -4.80 -2.45
N THR A 148 17.97 -5.79 -1.61
CA THR A 148 19.25 -6.52 -1.65
C THR A 148 19.10 -7.91 -2.28
N SER A 149 17.92 -8.51 -2.18
CA SER A 149 17.59 -9.79 -2.83
C SER A 149 16.08 -9.96 -2.94
N SER A 150 15.65 -10.84 -3.84
CA SER A 150 14.24 -11.23 -3.98
C SER A 150 14.05 -12.74 -3.84
N SER A 151 12.90 -13.13 -3.28
CA SER A 151 12.42 -14.51 -3.22
C SER A 151 11.07 -14.61 -3.93
N LYS A 152 10.45 -15.81 -3.94
CA LYS A 152 9.12 -16.01 -4.53
C LYS A 152 8.04 -15.10 -3.94
N PHE A 153 8.08 -14.86 -2.63
CA PHE A 153 6.98 -14.24 -1.89
C PHE A 153 7.31 -12.87 -1.29
N SER A 154 8.59 -12.53 -1.19
CA SER A 154 9.03 -11.30 -0.55
C SER A 154 10.39 -10.86 -1.07
N MET A 155 10.73 -9.60 -0.84
CA MET A 155 12.06 -9.04 -1.06
C MET A 155 12.75 -8.82 0.29
N MET A 156 14.08 -8.81 0.29
CA MET A 156 14.88 -8.35 1.42
C MET A 156 15.37 -6.93 1.14
N GLY A 157 15.33 -6.07 2.16
CA GLY A 157 15.76 -4.68 2.03
C GLY A 157 16.78 -4.28 3.09
N GLU A 158 17.67 -3.37 2.71
CA GLU A 158 18.47 -2.59 3.65
C GLU A 158 17.89 -1.19 3.81
N ILE A 159 17.85 -0.68 5.04
CA ILE A 159 17.34 0.66 5.35
C ILE A 159 18.46 1.67 5.06
N LEU A 160 18.14 2.68 4.25
CA LEU A 160 19.07 3.74 3.86
C LEU A 160 19.02 4.96 4.78
N ASP A 161 17.89 5.17 5.45
CA ASP A 161 17.63 6.34 6.28
C ASP A 161 18.17 6.16 7.70
N GLU A 162 18.64 7.25 8.29
CA GLU A 162 18.88 7.32 9.74
C GLU A 162 17.56 7.37 10.51
N GLU A 163 17.57 6.98 11.80
CA GLU A 163 16.35 6.88 12.61
C GLU A 163 15.56 8.20 12.69
N GLN A 164 16.26 9.34 12.64
CA GLN A 164 15.69 10.69 12.69
C GLN A 164 14.88 11.04 11.43
N GLU A 165 15.15 10.38 10.30
CA GLU A 165 14.49 10.62 9.02
C GLU A 165 13.21 9.78 8.85
N TRP A 166 12.99 8.79 9.72
CA TRP A 166 11.86 7.88 9.61
C TRP A 166 10.54 8.59 9.90
N THR A 167 9.55 8.41 9.03
CA THR A 167 8.23 9.02 9.22
C THR A 167 7.31 8.09 10.00
N ARG A 168 6.88 8.47 11.21
CA ARG A 168 5.86 7.72 11.97
C ARG A 168 4.44 8.02 11.48
N CYS A 169 3.65 6.98 11.24
CA CYS A 169 2.26 7.13 10.80
C CYS A 169 1.31 7.66 11.90
N ALA A 170 1.70 7.58 13.18
CA ALA A 170 0.84 7.97 14.30
C ALA A 170 0.77 9.50 14.56
N ASN A 171 1.68 10.32 14.02
CA ASN A 171 1.87 11.71 14.47
C ASN A 171 1.74 12.77 13.35
N THR A 172 0.58 12.85 12.69
CA THR A 172 0.31 14.00 11.78
C THR A 172 -0.37 15.19 12.48
N LYS A 173 -0.90 15.03 13.71
CA LYS A 173 -1.63 16.13 14.39
C LYS A 173 -0.77 17.08 15.23
N GLN A 174 0.44 16.72 15.65
CA GLN A 174 1.22 17.58 16.57
C GLN A 174 2.02 18.68 15.86
N THR A 175 2.54 18.44 14.64
CA THR A 175 3.38 19.43 13.94
C THR A 175 2.60 20.68 13.48
N GLN A 176 1.28 20.59 13.28
CA GLN A 176 0.46 21.77 12.94
C GLN A 176 0.05 22.62 14.16
N LEU A 177 0.07 22.07 15.37
CA LEU A 177 -0.32 22.79 16.58
C LEU A 177 0.80 23.69 17.10
N GLU A 178 2.06 23.25 17.02
CA GLU A 178 3.22 24.05 17.44
C GLU A 178 3.52 25.21 16.48
N THR A 179 3.26 25.04 15.18
CA THR A 179 3.43 26.14 14.21
C THR A 179 2.35 27.22 14.36
N LYS A 180 1.13 26.85 14.79
CA LYS A 180 0.04 27.80 15.03
C LYS A 180 0.15 28.53 16.37
N SER A 181 0.66 27.89 17.43
CA SER A 181 0.85 28.54 18.74
C SER A 181 1.93 29.61 18.72
N ASN A 182 3.04 29.41 18.00
CA ASN A 182 4.10 30.41 17.87
C ASN A 182 3.72 31.61 16.98
N SER A 183 2.83 31.41 16.00
CA SER A 183 2.34 32.53 15.16
C SER A 183 1.27 33.38 15.87
N SER A 184 0.50 32.79 16.78
CA SER A 184 -0.60 33.46 17.47
C SER A 184 -0.14 34.25 18.69
N SER A 185 0.88 33.80 19.42
CA SER A 185 1.46 34.60 20.52
C SER A 185 2.10 35.90 19.99
N SER A 186 2.90 35.82 18.91
CA SER A 186 3.59 37.01 18.36
C SER A 186 2.64 38.02 17.70
N ARG A 187 1.46 37.59 17.22
CA ARG A 187 0.41 38.50 16.75
C ARG A 187 -0.29 39.18 17.91
N ARG A 188 -0.64 38.44 18.96
CA ARG A 188 -1.36 38.97 20.13
C ARG A 188 -0.55 40.02 20.88
N GLU A 189 0.77 39.82 21.03
CA GLU A 189 1.68 40.79 21.64
C GLU A 189 1.78 42.09 20.83
N ARG A 190 1.83 42.01 19.49
CA ARG A 190 1.85 43.22 18.63
C ARG A 190 0.58 44.04 18.73
N TYR A 191 -0.60 43.41 18.78
CA TYR A 191 -1.87 44.14 18.90
C TYR A 191 -2.07 44.78 20.28
N ILE A 192 -1.58 44.15 21.36
CA ILE A 192 -1.59 44.75 22.70
C ILE A 192 -0.68 45.99 22.74
N GLY A 193 0.52 45.91 22.13
CA GLY A 193 1.42 47.07 22.02
C GLY A 193 0.81 48.24 21.26
N ILE A 194 0.17 47.99 20.12
CA ILE A 194 -0.50 49.03 19.32
C ILE A 194 -1.66 49.65 20.11
N ALA A 195 -2.49 48.85 20.79
CA ALA A 195 -3.63 49.35 21.56
C ALA A 195 -3.20 50.27 22.72
N LEU A 196 -2.10 49.94 23.42
CA LEU A 196 -1.56 50.77 24.49
C LEU A 196 -1.03 52.12 23.97
N VAL A 197 -0.34 52.12 22.84
CA VAL A 197 0.17 53.36 22.22
C VAL A 197 -0.97 54.25 21.75
N VAL A 198 -1.98 53.69 21.08
CA VAL A 198 -3.15 54.46 20.64
C VAL A 198 -3.92 55.04 21.83
N GLY A 199 -4.11 54.25 22.90
CA GLY A 199 -4.74 54.72 24.13
C GLY A 199 -3.97 55.87 24.80
N ALA A 200 -2.65 55.76 24.88
CA ALA A 200 -1.80 56.81 25.47
C ALA A 200 -1.83 58.12 24.66
N VAL A 201 -1.81 58.02 23.32
CA VAL A 201 -1.90 59.20 22.43
C VAL A 201 -3.27 59.85 22.54
N ALA A 202 -4.35 59.07 22.56
CA ALA A 202 -5.70 59.61 22.74
C ALA A 202 -5.86 60.32 24.10
N PHE A 203 -5.28 59.76 25.17
CA PHE A 203 -5.29 60.38 26.49
C PHE A 203 -4.50 61.69 26.52
N LEU A 204 -3.30 61.72 25.92
CA LEU A 204 -2.49 62.95 25.81
C LEU A 204 -3.19 64.03 24.99
N LEU A 205 -3.86 63.67 23.90
CA LEU A 205 -4.66 64.60 23.10
C LEU A 205 -5.83 65.17 23.90
N GLN A 206 -6.54 64.34 24.69
CA GLN A 206 -7.59 64.83 25.58
C GLN A 206 -7.05 65.78 26.65
N LEU A 207 -5.86 65.51 27.17
CA LEU A 207 -5.20 66.35 28.18
C LEU A 207 -4.76 67.69 27.59
N LEU A 208 -4.21 67.69 26.38
CA LEU A 208 -3.88 68.91 25.62
C LEU A 208 -5.11 69.76 25.29
N VAL A 209 -6.21 69.12 24.85
CA VAL A 209 -7.48 69.83 24.57
C VAL A 209 -8.04 70.45 25.85
N ARG A 210 -7.91 69.79 27.01
CA ARG A 210 -8.32 70.37 28.31
C ARG A 210 -7.44 71.54 28.74
N LEU A 211 -6.14 71.49 28.47
CA LEU A 211 -5.20 72.57 28.80
C LEU A 211 -5.33 73.80 27.87
N LEU A 212 -5.76 73.61 26.62
CA LEU A 212 -6.00 74.69 25.66
C LEU A 212 -7.36 75.40 25.85
N ASN A 213 -8.28 74.79 26.60
CA ASN A 213 -9.62 75.31 26.89
C ASN A 213 -9.76 75.88 28.32
N GLN A 214 -8.65 76.13 29.01
CA GLN A 214 -8.57 76.94 30.24
C GLN A 214 -7.90 78.27 29.93
#